data_AF-A0A4Q1KCT1-F1
#
_entry.id   AF-A0A4Q1KCT1-F1
#
_cell.length_a   1.000
_cell.length_b   1.000
_cell.length_c   1.000
_cell.angle_alpha   90.00
_cell.angle_beta   90.00
_cell.angle_gamma   90.00
#
_symmetry.space_group_name_H-M   'P 1'
#
loop_
_entity.id
_entity.type
_entity.pdbx_description
1 polymer ?
#
loop_
_entity_poly.entity_id
_entity_poly.type
_entity_poly.pdbx_seq_one_letter_code
_entity_poly.pdbx_strand_id
1 'polypeptide(L)'
;MTTVQRYLVNPLVREALGIDSSNVNDISRNRTKPDFDLLLRKFLDDLSSGNVNSRANKDQHTAYARELGAVHGQSHERTEPVSLARATASGSKSGAKSKRPKKRKPRRFVPYEQEVMNALEGLGGDKLPNLYNSICSVSLDAHTPLVAIGAWAFLESLTAKAGRNVGTDFPSFFSKTRLQGYGLSTGKGDKSLNEALRRVSTSGDVTKHDGSAALFNGEQLINDMETLKDLIVKCADEALSKNHSRAVAEPTRV
;
A
#
# COMPACT_ATOMS: atom_id res chain seq x y z
N MET A 1 22.63 -8.84 -41.56
CA MET A 1 21.96 -10.17 -41.46
C MET A 1 22.99 -11.21 -41.06
N THR A 2 22.81 -11.85 -39.90
CA THR A 2 23.78 -12.80 -39.31
C THR A 2 23.72 -14.17 -40.02
N THR A 3 24.77 -14.98 -39.91
CA THR A 3 24.80 -16.36 -40.47
C THR A 3 23.62 -17.20 -39.98
N VAL A 4 23.32 -17.12 -38.67
CA VAL A 4 22.18 -17.81 -38.04
C VAL A 4 20.85 -17.37 -38.66
N GLN A 5 20.65 -16.06 -38.86
CA GLN A 5 19.43 -15.54 -39.50
C GLN A 5 19.25 -16.09 -40.91
N ARG A 6 20.33 -16.25 -41.71
CA ARG A 6 20.22 -16.77 -43.09
C ARG A 6 19.79 -18.23 -43.12
N TYR A 7 20.28 -19.05 -42.20
CA TYR A 7 19.91 -20.47 -42.10
C TYR A 7 18.48 -20.64 -41.56
N LEU A 8 18.09 -19.87 -40.53
CA LEU A 8 16.76 -19.95 -39.94
C LEU A 8 15.65 -19.33 -40.81
N VAL A 9 15.97 -18.57 -41.85
CA VAL A 9 14.96 -18.13 -42.85
C VAL A 9 14.53 -19.30 -43.74
N ASN A 10 15.36 -20.33 -43.92
CA ASN A 10 15.00 -21.50 -44.73
C ASN A 10 14.01 -22.41 -43.95
N PRO A 11 12.81 -22.68 -44.49
CA PRO A 11 11.82 -23.53 -43.81
C PRO A 11 12.31 -24.95 -43.56
N LEU A 12 13.13 -25.52 -44.45
CA LEU A 12 13.66 -26.89 -44.30
C LEU A 12 14.65 -26.99 -43.14
N VAL A 13 15.47 -25.95 -42.93
CA VAL A 13 16.42 -25.90 -41.80
C VAL A 13 15.66 -25.75 -40.48
N ARG A 14 14.62 -24.89 -40.44
CA ARG A 14 13.76 -24.76 -39.25
C ARG A 14 13.05 -26.06 -38.92
N GLU A 15 12.49 -26.73 -39.93
CA GLU A 15 11.82 -28.02 -39.76
C GLU A 15 12.79 -29.11 -39.32
N ALA A 16 13.99 -29.17 -39.90
CA ALA A 16 15.04 -30.09 -39.47
C ALA A 16 15.37 -29.89 -37.99
N LEU A 17 15.60 -28.65 -37.54
CA LEU A 17 15.83 -28.28 -36.14
C LEU A 17 14.62 -28.50 -35.23
N GLY A 18 13.42 -28.67 -35.78
CA GLY A 18 12.18 -28.82 -35.02
C GLY A 18 11.62 -27.49 -34.49
N ILE A 19 11.86 -26.39 -35.20
CA ILE A 19 11.32 -25.06 -34.91
C ILE A 19 10.06 -24.84 -35.76
N ASP A 20 8.94 -24.59 -35.08
CA ASP A 20 7.70 -24.14 -35.69
C ASP A 20 7.53 -22.63 -35.47
N SER A 21 7.25 -21.92 -36.56
CA SER A 21 7.09 -20.46 -36.60
C SER A 21 5.81 -20.07 -37.33
N SER A 22 4.84 -20.99 -37.38
CA SER A 22 3.51 -20.76 -37.96
C SER A 22 2.74 -19.68 -37.19
N ASN A 23 3.07 -19.46 -35.92
CA ASN A 23 2.55 -18.36 -35.12
C ASN A 23 3.54 -17.18 -35.08
N VAL A 24 3.10 -16.01 -35.54
CA VAL A 24 3.93 -14.78 -35.56
C VAL A 24 4.27 -14.29 -34.14
N ASN A 25 3.42 -14.63 -33.15
CA ASN A 25 3.55 -14.16 -31.78
C ASN A 25 4.23 -15.16 -30.84
N ASP A 26 4.52 -16.38 -31.28
CA ASP A 26 5.15 -17.41 -30.46
C ASP A 26 5.96 -18.41 -31.31
N ILE A 27 7.21 -18.64 -30.93
CA ILE A 27 8.06 -19.64 -31.57
C ILE A 27 8.02 -20.90 -30.72
N SER A 28 7.59 -22.00 -31.32
CA SER A 28 7.45 -23.29 -30.66
C SER A 28 8.44 -24.31 -31.22
N ARG A 29 8.69 -25.38 -30.45
CA ARG A 29 9.34 -26.58 -30.95
C ARG A 29 8.32 -27.69 -31.15
N ASN A 30 8.48 -28.48 -32.20
CA ASN A 30 7.63 -29.64 -32.53
C ASN A 30 8.37 -30.98 -32.42
N ARG A 31 9.53 -30.97 -31.74
CA ARG A 31 10.32 -32.16 -31.40
C ARG A 31 10.50 -32.26 -29.89
N THR A 32 10.83 -33.47 -29.43
CA THR A 32 11.20 -33.72 -28.04
C THR A 32 12.37 -32.84 -27.62
N LYS A 33 12.45 -32.48 -26.33
CA LYS A 33 13.58 -31.69 -25.79
C LYS A 33 14.96 -32.29 -26.10
N PRO A 34 15.23 -33.58 -25.86
CA PRO A 34 16.55 -34.14 -26.11
C PRO A 34 16.94 -34.07 -27.60
N ASP A 35 16.00 -34.34 -28.51
CA ASP A 35 16.27 -34.26 -29.95
C ASP A 35 16.53 -32.81 -30.39
N PHE A 36 15.75 -31.86 -29.87
CA PHE A 36 15.95 -30.43 -30.15
C PHE A 36 17.32 -29.96 -29.66
N ASP A 37 17.69 -30.30 -28.43
CA ASP A 37 18.98 -29.91 -27.83
C ASP A 37 20.16 -30.55 -28.58
N LEU A 38 20.03 -31.80 -29.05
CA LEU A 38 21.04 -32.49 -29.85
C LEU A 38 21.30 -31.78 -31.19
N LEU A 39 20.23 -31.49 -31.93
CA LEU A 39 20.32 -30.83 -33.23
C LEU A 39 20.81 -29.39 -33.11
N LEU A 40 20.34 -28.67 -32.09
CA LEU A 40 20.79 -27.30 -31.83
C LEU A 40 22.28 -27.27 -31.48
N ARG A 41 22.78 -28.22 -30.69
CA ARG A 41 24.22 -28.33 -30.40
C ARG A 41 25.04 -28.57 -31.66
N LYS A 42 24.67 -29.56 -32.49
CA LYS A 42 25.36 -29.77 -33.77
C LYS A 42 25.38 -28.51 -34.62
N PHE A 43 24.25 -27.80 -34.71
CA PHE A 43 24.19 -26.54 -35.46
C PHE A 43 25.15 -25.47 -34.91
N LEU A 44 25.25 -25.33 -33.59
CA LEU A 44 26.18 -24.39 -32.96
C LEU A 44 27.64 -24.81 -33.13
N ASP A 45 27.92 -26.11 -33.06
CA ASP A 45 29.26 -26.66 -33.30
C ASP A 45 29.68 -26.43 -34.76
N ASP A 46 28.79 -26.68 -35.73
CA ASP A 46 29.02 -26.43 -37.15
C ASP A 46 29.17 -24.93 -37.47
N LEU A 47 28.48 -24.07 -36.72
CA LEU A 47 28.66 -22.62 -36.80
C LEU A 47 30.03 -22.19 -36.26
N SER A 48 30.50 -22.82 -35.18
CA SER A 48 31.79 -22.52 -34.57
C SER A 48 32.97 -23.03 -35.40
N SER A 49 32.81 -24.18 -36.07
CA SER A 49 33.83 -24.80 -36.93
C SER A 49 33.92 -24.17 -38.32
N GLY A 50 32.94 -23.33 -38.70
CA GLY A 50 32.88 -22.66 -40.00
C GLY A 50 32.20 -23.46 -41.12
N ASN A 51 31.72 -24.68 -40.82
CA ASN A 51 30.90 -25.49 -41.72
C ASN A 51 29.59 -24.79 -42.10
N VAL A 52 28.98 -24.09 -41.13
CA VAL A 52 27.86 -23.17 -41.33
C VAL A 52 28.42 -21.76 -41.40
N ASN A 53 28.38 -21.15 -42.59
CA ASN A 53 28.92 -19.81 -42.80
C ASN A 53 28.01 -18.94 -43.68
N SER A 54 28.25 -17.64 -43.67
CA SER A 54 27.38 -16.67 -44.33
C SER A 54 27.42 -16.75 -45.86
N ARG A 55 28.42 -17.42 -46.46
CA ARG A 55 28.60 -17.51 -47.91
C ARG A 55 27.83 -18.68 -48.53
N ALA A 56 27.12 -19.47 -47.72
CA ALA A 56 26.34 -20.60 -48.20
C ALA A 56 25.13 -20.16 -49.06
N ASN A 57 24.85 -20.92 -50.11
CA ASN A 57 23.72 -20.71 -51.01
C ASN A 57 22.50 -21.57 -50.63
N LYS A 58 21.39 -21.41 -51.37
CA LYS A 58 20.11 -22.11 -51.09
C LYS A 58 20.24 -23.65 -51.15
N ASP A 59 21.03 -24.17 -52.08
CA ASP A 59 21.23 -25.61 -52.23
C ASP A 59 22.05 -26.17 -51.07
N GLN A 60 23.08 -25.43 -50.63
CA GLN A 60 23.88 -25.76 -49.45
C GLN A 60 23.04 -25.72 -48.17
N HIS A 61 22.11 -24.77 -48.02
CA HIS A 61 21.17 -24.77 -46.89
C HIS A 61 20.25 -26.00 -46.92
N THR A 62 19.83 -26.43 -48.10
CA THR A 62 18.95 -27.59 -48.28
C THR A 62 19.70 -28.89 -48.00
N ALA A 63 20.94 -29.02 -48.47
CA ALA A 63 21.81 -30.14 -48.17
C ALA A 63 22.08 -30.24 -46.65
N TYR A 64 22.35 -29.11 -46.01
CA TYR A 64 22.55 -29.03 -44.57
C TYR A 64 21.30 -29.41 -43.76
N ALA A 65 20.10 -29.01 -44.23
CA ALA A 65 18.85 -29.43 -43.59
C ALA A 65 18.66 -30.97 -43.64
N ARG A 66 19.08 -31.62 -44.73
CA ARG A 66 19.06 -33.10 -44.83
C ARG A 66 20.08 -33.75 -43.92
N GLU A 67 21.27 -33.16 -43.80
CA GLU A 67 22.31 -33.62 -42.87
C GLU A 67 21.84 -33.54 -41.41
N LEU A 68 21.19 -32.43 -41.03
CA LEU A 68 20.57 -32.30 -39.71
C LEU A 68 19.47 -33.35 -39.47
N GLY A 69 18.70 -33.70 -40.50
CA GLY A 69 17.70 -34.77 -40.43
C GLY A 69 18.29 -36.18 -40.30
N ALA A 70 19.57 -36.37 -40.60
CA ALA A 70 20.26 -37.66 -40.59
C ALA A 70 21.17 -37.86 -39.36
N VAL A 71 21.08 -36.98 -38.36
CA VAL A 71 21.91 -37.05 -37.15
C VAL A 71 21.55 -38.31 -36.34
N HIS A 72 22.54 -39.14 -36.07
CA HIS A 72 22.38 -40.35 -35.25
C HIS A 72 21.96 -40.02 -33.82
N GLY A 73 20.98 -40.76 -33.29
CA GLY A 73 20.46 -40.60 -31.93
C GLY A 73 19.19 -39.77 -31.80
N GLN A 74 18.61 -39.32 -32.92
CA GLN A 74 17.30 -38.66 -32.94
C GLN A 74 16.16 -39.69 -32.97
N SER A 75 15.13 -39.49 -32.13
CA SER A 75 13.93 -40.34 -32.06
C SER A 75 12.99 -40.22 -33.28
N HIS A 76 13.19 -39.20 -34.12
CA HIS A 76 12.31 -38.78 -35.24
C HIS A 76 10.85 -38.49 -34.87
N GLU A 77 10.48 -38.59 -33.59
CA GLU A 77 9.14 -38.38 -33.07
C GLU A 77 8.78 -36.89 -33.04
N ARG A 78 7.61 -36.55 -33.60
CA ARG A 78 7.04 -35.20 -33.54
C ARG A 78 6.09 -35.11 -32.36
N THR A 79 6.22 -34.03 -31.60
CA THR A 79 5.35 -33.73 -30.47
C THR A 79 4.53 -32.48 -30.75
N GLU A 80 3.38 -32.33 -30.07
CA GLU A 80 2.58 -31.11 -30.11
C GLU A 80 3.47 -29.86 -29.86
N PRO A 81 3.26 -28.75 -30.58
CA PRO A 81 4.10 -27.57 -30.49
C PRO A 81 4.20 -27.03 -29.04
N VAL A 82 5.41 -27.07 -28.47
CA VAL A 82 5.69 -26.52 -27.15
C VAL A 82 6.39 -25.17 -27.31
N SER A 83 5.80 -24.10 -26.77
CA SER A 83 6.39 -22.75 -26.80
C SER A 83 7.81 -22.71 -26.22
N LEU A 84 8.76 -22.19 -26.99
CA LEU A 84 10.13 -21.95 -26.54
C LEU A 84 10.23 -20.74 -25.60
N ALA A 85 9.28 -19.80 -25.68
CA ALA A 85 9.23 -18.64 -24.78
C ALA A 85 8.97 -19.03 -23.32
N ARG A 86 8.32 -20.18 -23.09
CA ARG A 86 8.01 -20.69 -21.74
C ARG A 86 9.17 -21.47 -21.11
N ALA A 87 10.18 -21.86 -21.89
CA ALA A 87 11.30 -22.69 -21.43
C ALA A 87 12.44 -21.90 -20.71
N THR A 88 12.43 -20.57 -20.74
CA THR A 88 13.32 -19.72 -19.92
C THR A 88 12.82 -19.53 -18.48
N ALA A 89 11.67 -20.12 -18.12
CA ALA A 89 11.07 -20.01 -16.79
C ALA A 89 11.65 -20.96 -15.71
N SER A 90 12.73 -21.70 -15.98
CA SER A 90 13.37 -22.57 -14.96
C SER A 90 14.81 -22.20 -14.60
N GLY A 91 15.29 -21.01 -14.98
CA GLY A 91 16.66 -20.59 -14.69
C GLY A 91 16.85 -19.08 -14.57
N SER A 92 15.78 -18.29 -14.42
CA SER A 92 15.97 -16.89 -14.09
C SER A 92 16.57 -16.81 -12.68
N LYS A 93 17.86 -16.46 -12.57
CA LYS A 93 18.28 -15.53 -11.52
C LYS A 93 17.24 -14.43 -11.57
N SER A 94 16.29 -14.48 -10.65
CA SER A 94 15.29 -13.45 -10.51
C SER A 94 16.12 -12.20 -10.25
N GLY A 95 16.28 -11.35 -11.28
CA GLY A 95 16.62 -9.96 -11.06
C GLY A 95 15.62 -9.54 -10.02
N ALA A 96 16.10 -9.29 -8.79
CA ALA A 96 15.25 -9.13 -7.64
C ALA A 96 14.22 -8.09 -8.04
N LYS A 97 12.98 -8.53 -8.31
CA LYS A 97 11.87 -7.60 -8.49
C LYS A 97 11.93 -6.83 -7.20
N SER A 98 12.43 -5.58 -7.27
CA SER A 98 12.52 -4.69 -6.13
C SER A 98 11.20 -4.88 -5.41
N LYS A 99 11.24 -5.49 -4.22
CA LYS A 99 10.04 -5.85 -3.49
C LYS A 99 9.40 -4.51 -3.20
N ARG A 100 8.48 -4.07 -4.07
CA ARG A 100 7.75 -2.82 -3.88
C ARG A 100 7.26 -2.89 -2.44
N PRO A 101 7.57 -1.88 -1.60
CA PRO A 101 7.20 -1.93 -0.21
C PRO A 101 5.74 -2.36 -0.12
N LYS A 102 5.44 -3.40 0.66
CA LYS A 102 4.05 -3.83 0.87
C LYS A 102 3.30 -2.59 1.34
N LYS A 103 2.33 -2.12 0.56
CA LYS A 103 1.48 -0.99 0.98
C LYS A 103 0.86 -1.37 2.32
N ARG A 104 1.11 -0.55 3.35
CA ARG A 104 0.48 -0.75 4.66
C ARG A 104 -1.03 -0.67 4.44
N LYS A 105 -1.78 -1.58 5.08
CA LYS A 105 -3.25 -1.50 5.04
C LYS A 105 -3.66 -0.18 5.73
N PRO A 106 -4.53 0.62 5.11
CA PRO A 106 -4.99 1.87 5.70
C PRO A 106 -5.75 1.56 7.00
N ARG A 107 -5.56 2.40 8.01
CA ARG A 107 -6.30 2.29 9.27
C ARG A 107 -7.70 2.85 9.06
N ARG A 108 -8.71 2.13 9.55
CA ARG A 108 -10.13 2.42 9.27
C ARG A 108 -10.89 3.03 10.44
N PHE A 109 -10.28 3.08 11.61
CA PHE A 109 -10.92 3.47 12.86
C PHE A 109 -9.97 4.37 13.63
N VAL A 110 -10.52 5.33 14.37
CA VAL A 110 -9.78 6.05 15.39
C VAL A 110 -9.37 5.04 16.47
N PRO A 111 -8.07 4.96 16.84
CA PRO A 111 -7.62 4.04 17.88
C PRO A 111 -8.36 4.30 19.19
N TYR A 112 -8.84 3.21 19.78
CA TYR A 112 -9.43 3.24 21.11
C TYR A 112 -8.32 3.16 22.15
N GLU A 113 -8.23 4.15 23.02
CA GLU A 113 -7.24 4.25 24.08
C GLU A 113 -7.94 4.10 25.43
N GLN A 114 -7.64 3.01 26.14
CA GLN A 114 -8.27 2.72 27.44
C GLN A 114 -7.99 3.83 28.47
N GLU A 115 -6.83 4.44 28.41
CA GLU A 115 -6.44 5.56 29.28
C GLU A 115 -7.36 6.78 29.10
N VAL A 116 -7.73 7.10 27.85
CA VAL A 116 -8.70 8.16 27.55
C VAL A 116 -10.06 7.77 28.11
N MET A 117 -10.52 6.53 27.88
CA MET A 117 -11.82 6.10 28.39
C MET A 117 -11.90 6.20 29.92
N ASN A 118 -10.89 5.68 30.63
CA ASN A 118 -10.85 5.72 32.10
C ASN A 118 -10.91 7.16 32.63
N ALA A 119 -10.18 8.08 32.00
CA ALA A 119 -10.20 9.50 32.38
C ALA A 119 -11.59 10.14 32.14
N LEU A 120 -12.27 9.77 31.05
CA LEU A 120 -13.61 10.26 30.74
C LEU A 120 -14.68 9.68 31.67
N GLU A 121 -14.61 8.39 32.01
CA GLU A 121 -15.51 7.74 32.97
C GLU A 121 -15.38 8.37 34.36
N GLY A 122 -14.16 8.73 34.76
CA GLY A 122 -13.89 9.43 36.02
C GLY A 122 -14.59 10.79 36.15
N LEU A 123 -14.94 11.46 35.04
CA LEU A 123 -15.66 12.75 35.06
C LEU A 123 -17.11 12.66 35.55
N GLY A 124 -17.68 11.45 35.54
CA GLY A 124 -19.09 11.19 35.77
C GLY A 124 -19.98 11.57 34.57
N GLY A 125 -21.03 10.77 34.39
CA GLY A 125 -22.02 10.92 33.32
C GLY A 125 -21.61 10.25 32.00
N ASP A 126 -22.61 9.86 31.22
CA ASP A 126 -22.39 8.93 30.10
C ASP A 126 -22.05 9.60 28.77
N LYS A 127 -22.18 10.94 28.68
CA LYS A 127 -22.06 11.66 27.41
C LYS A 127 -20.66 11.54 26.79
N LEU A 128 -19.61 11.90 27.54
CA LEU A 128 -18.25 11.95 27.01
C LEU A 128 -17.68 10.54 26.73
N PRO A 129 -17.83 9.54 27.63
CA PRO A 129 -17.49 8.15 27.34
C PRO A 129 -18.19 7.60 26.09
N ASN A 130 -19.51 7.78 25.98
CA ASN A 130 -20.24 7.26 24.81
C ASN A 130 -19.89 7.98 23.52
N LEU A 131 -19.64 9.29 23.56
CA LEU A 131 -19.23 10.04 22.37
C LEU A 131 -17.83 9.59 21.90
N TYR A 132 -16.90 9.39 22.83
CA TYR A 132 -15.57 8.85 22.52
C TYR A 132 -15.66 7.42 21.94
N ASN A 133 -16.45 6.54 22.57
CA ASN A 133 -16.69 5.19 22.06
C ASN A 133 -17.30 5.21 20.64
N SER A 134 -18.24 6.12 20.39
CA SER A 134 -18.89 6.27 19.07
C SER A 134 -17.87 6.64 17.99
N ILE A 135 -16.98 7.60 18.25
CA ILE A 135 -15.96 8.00 17.24
C ILE A 135 -14.89 6.93 17.01
N CYS A 136 -14.62 6.06 17.99
CA CYS A 136 -13.69 4.94 17.86
C CYS A 136 -14.29 3.72 17.16
N SER A 137 -15.61 3.52 17.23
CA SER A 137 -16.30 2.35 16.68
C SER A 137 -16.82 2.54 15.25
N VAL A 138 -16.99 3.79 14.79
CA VAL A 138 -17.47 4.09 13.43
C VAL A 138 -16.31 4.06 12.42
N SER A 139 -16.51 3.38 11.29
CA SER A 139 -15.49 3.28 10.24
C SER A 139 -15.34 4.58 9.44
N LEU A 140 -14.10 5.03 9.30
CA LEU A 140 -13.72 6.20 8.53
C LEU A 140 -13.80 5.99 7.02
N ASP A 141 -13.71 4.75 6.52
CA ASP A 141 -13.79 4.46 5.07
C ASP A 141 -15.11 4.97 4.46
N ALA A 142 -16.22 4.82 5.19
CA ALA A 142 -17.55 5.23 4.74
C ALA A 142 -18.05 6.52 5.42
N HIS A 143 -17.54 6.84 6.61
CA HIS A 143 -18.15 7.86 7.48
C HIS A 143 -17.16 8.91 7.99
N THR A 144 -16.06 9.20 7.26
CA THR A 144 -15.10 10.25 7.68
C THR A 144 -15.79 11.58 8.03
N PRO A 145 -16.74 12.13 7.24
CA PRO A 145 -17.41 13.38 7.60
C PRO A 145 -18.14 13.31 8.95
N LEU A 146 -18.84 12.20 9.22
CA LEU A 146 -19.56 12.00 10.48
C LEU A 146 -18.62 11.89 11.66
N VAL A 147 -17.54 11.11 11.53
CA VAL A 147 -16.54 10.97 12.59
C VAL A 147 -15.77 12.27 12.83
N ALA A 148 -15.54 13.09 11.79
CA ALA A 148 -14.93 14.41 11.92
C ALA A 148 -15.79 15.35 12.77
N ILE A 149 -17.10 15.41 12.51
CA ILE A 149 -18.05 16.16 13.36
C ILE A 149 -18.08 15.59 14.77
N GLY A 150 -18.07 14.26 14.91
CA GLY A 150 -18.05 13.59 16.22
C GLY A 150 -16.81 13.95 17.04
N ALA A 151 -15.62 13.91 16.44
CA ALA A 151 -14.36 14.28 17.08
C ALA A 151 -14.35 15.77 17.50
N TRP A 152 -14.87 16.64 16.63
CA TRP A 152 -15.06 18.06 16.92
C TRP A 152 -16.01 18.27 18.12
N ALA A 153 -17.20 17.65 18.09
CA ALA A 153 -18.19 17.78 19.15
C ALA A 153 -17.71 17.20 20.50
N PHE A 154 -16.86 16.16 20.43
CA PHE A 154 -16.21 15.57 21.58
C PHE A 154 -15.26 16.54 22.27
N LEU A 155 -14.31 17.14 21.54
CA LEU A 155 -13.38 18.13 22.09
C LEU A 155 -14.10 19.40 22.56
N GLU A 156 -15.12 19.84 21.82
CA GLU A 156 -15.97 20.96 22.20
C GLU A 156 -16.67 20.71 23.55
N SER A 157 -17.22 19.50 23.74
CA SER A 157 -17.89 19.09 24.99
C SER A 157 -16.90 18.91 26.15
N LEU A 158 -15.73 18.31 25.90
CA LEU A 158 -14.71 18.07 26.91
C LEU A 158 -14.15 19.40 27.44
N THR A 159 -13.80 20.33 26.55
CA THR A 159 -13.29 21.65 26.95
C THR A 159 -14.36 22.48 27.66
N ALA A 160 -15.63 22.38 27.25
CA ALA A 160 -16.73 23.01 27.99
C ALA A 160 -16.82 22.45 29.42
N LYS A 161 -16.71 21.13 29.60
CA LYS A 161 -16.66 20.48 30.93
C LYS A 161 -15.44 20.94 31.74
N ALA A 162 -14.30 21.18 31.07
CA ALA A 162 -13.09 21.74 31.67
C ALA A 162 -13.19 23.25 31.97
N GLY A 163 -14.34 23.89 31.72
CA GLY A 163 -14.57 25.30 32.05
C GLY A 163 -14.09 26.29 30.99
N ARG A 164 -14.10 25.90 29.71
CA ARG A 164 -13.97 26.85 28.60
C ARG A 164 -15.12 27.85 28.63
N ASN A 165 -14.80 29.13 28.40
CA ASN A 165 -15.80 30.19 28.35
C ASN A 165 -16.66 30.10 27.08
N VAL A 166 -17.91 30.54 27.19
CA VAL A 166 -18.81 30.70 26.05
C VAL A 166 -18.19 31.68 25.05
N GLY A 167 -18.15 31.31 23.78
CA GLY A 167 -17.58 32.13 22.69
C GLY A 167 -16.08 31.96 22.45
N THR A 168 -15.35 31.25 23.32
CA THR A 168 -13.98 30.82 23.02
C THR A 168 -14.02 29.48 22.31
N ASP A 169 -13.38 29.31 21.15
CA ASP A 169 -13.30 27.99 20.51
C ASP A 169 -12.37 27.03 21.28
N PHE A 170 -12.55 25.72 21.10
CA PHE A 170 -11.72 24.75 21.83
C PHE A 170 -10.22 24.84 21.52
N PRO A 171 -9.74 25.18 20.30
CA PRO A 171 -8.30 25.40 20.09
C PRO A 171 -7.75 26.55 20.93
N SER A 172 -8.44 27.69 21.00
CA SER A 172 -7.99 28.85 21.79
C SER A 172 -7.99 28.58 23.29
N PHE A 173 -8.83 27.66 23.76
CA PHE A 173 -8.81 27.22 25.15
C PHE A 173 -7.46 26.59 25.55
N PHE A 174 -6.81 25.89 24.64
CA PHE A 174 -5.49 25.26 24.83
C PHE A 174 -4.35 26.24 24.58
N SER A 175 -4.32 27.34 25.34
CA SER A 175 -3.24 28.32 25.28
C SER A 175 -1.89 27.70 25.66
N LYS A 176 -0.79 28.33 25.22
CA LYS A 176 0.57 27.89 25.55
C LYS A 176 0.79 27.69 27.05
N THR A 177 0.27 28.60 27.88
CA THR A 177 0.36 28.50 29.34
C THR A 177 -0.37 27.27 29.88
N ARG A 178 -1.54 26.96 29.33
CA ARG A 178 -2.31 25.77 29.73
C ARG A 178 -1.58 24.48 29.32
N LEU A 179 -1.06 24.43 28.10
CA LEU A 179 -0.26 23.29 27.62
C LEU A 179 0.98 23.05 28.49
N GLN A 180 1.66 24.12 28.93
CA GLN A 180 2.76 24.02 29.89
C GLN A 180 2.30 23.48 31.24
N GLY A 181 1.14 23.93 31.74
CA GLY A 181 0.54 23.42 32.97
C GLY A 181 0.20 21.93 32.91
N TYR A 182 -0.07 21.39 31.73
CA TYR A 182 -0.27 19.95 31.50
C TYR A 182 1.03 19.14 31.41
N GLY A 183 2.19 19.80 31.43
CA GLY A 183 3.49 19.16 31.20
C GLY A 183 3.71 18.74 29.75
N LEU A 184 2.92 19.27 28.81
CA LEU A 184 3.08 18.97 27.38
C LEU A 184 4.16 19.87 26.77
N SER A 185 4.82 19.35 25.74
CA SER A 185 5.86 20.08 25.00
C SER A 185 5.32 21.44 24.53
N THR A 186 6.12 22.50 24.63
CA THR A 186 5.77 23.85 24.12
C THR A 186 6.87 24.44 23.24
N GLY A 187 6.50 25.37 22.35
CA GLY A 187 7.43 25.98 21.38
C GLY A 187 7.57 25.12 20.12
N LYS A 188 8.80 24.82 19.66
CA LYS A 188 8.97 24.01 18.44
C LYS A 188 8.37 22.60 18.56
N GLY A 189 8.22 22.08 19.77
CA GLY A 189 7.66 20.75 20.06
C GLY A 189 6.13 20.68 20.11
N ASP A 190 5.40 21.80 20.19
CA ASP A 190 3.92 21.78 20.23
C ASP A 190 3.26 21.87 18.85
N LYS A 191 4.04 22.05 17.79
CA LYS A 191 3.51 22.33 16.46
C LYS A 191 2.57 21.24 15.97
N SER A 192 2.89 19.96 16.25
CA SER A 192 2.03 18.83 15.89
C SER A 192 0.68 18.87 16.61
N LEU A 193 0.69 19.16 17.91
CA LEU A 193 -0.50 19.24 18.75
C LEU A 193 -1.39 20.41 18.33
N ASN A 194 -0.81 21.60 18.14
CA ASN A 194 -1.53 22.78 17.69
C ASN A 194 -2.14 22.59 16.29
N GLU A 195 -1.38 21.98 15.37
CA GLU A 195 -1.90 21.68 14.04
C GLU A 195 -3.00 20.59 14.07
N ALA A 196 -2.89 19.58 14.93
CA ALA A 196 -3.93 18.58 15.11
C ALA A 196 -5.22 19.21 15.67
N LEU A 197 -5.12 20.05 16.71
CA LEU A 197 -6.25 20.82 17.25
C LEU A 197 -6.92 21.67 16.17
N ARG A 198 -6.11 22.42 15.40
CA ARG A 198 -6.60 23.27 14.32
C ARG A 198 -7.31 22.44 13.25
N ARG A 199 -6.72 21.33 12.80
CA ARG A 199 -7.32 20.46 11.79
C ARG A 199 -8.63 19.86 12.26
N VAL A 200 -8.70 19.31 13.47
CA VAL A 200 -9.96 18.75 14.01
C VAL A 200 -11.02 19.85 14.14
N SER A 201 -10.62 21.04 14.61
CA SER A 201 -11.52 22.20 14.73
C SER A 201 -12.09 22.62 13.37
N THR A 202 -11.22 22.96 12.43
CA THR A 202 -11.62 23.43 11.10
C THR A 202 -12.36 22.35 10.32
N SER A 203 -11.91 21.09 10.37
CA SER A 203 -12.53 20.01 9.61
C SER A 203 -13.94 19.72 10.10
N GLY A 204 -14.14 19.66 11.42
CA GLY A 204 -15.47 19.51 12.00
C GLY A 204 -16.36 20.71 11.69
N ASP A 205 -15.80 21.93 11.78
CA ASP A 205 -16.54 23.17 11.55
C ASP A 205 -17.01 23.35 10.11
N VAL A 206 -16.12 23.12 9.14
CA VAL A 206 -16.46 23.13 7.72
C VAL A 206 -17.48 22.04 7.41
N THR A 207 -17.27 20.81 7.89
CA THR A 207 -18.17 19.68 7.58
C THR A 207 -19.59 19.87 8.13
N LYS A 208 -19.78 20.61 9.24
CA LYS A 208 -21.11 20.86 9.81
C LYS A 208 -21.85 22.04 9.16
N HIS A 209 -21.13 23.07 8.68
CA HIS A 209 -21.73 24.35 8.29
C HIS A 209 -21.68 24.62 6.79
N ASP A 210 -20.68 24.10 6.08
CA ASP A 210 -20.57 24.32 4.64
C ASP A 210 -21.58 23.45 3.89
N GLY A 211 -22.18 24.00 2.83
CA GLY A 211 -23.16 23.27 2.01
C GLY A 211 -22.54 22.21 1.09
N SER A 212 -21.22 22.17 0.94
CA SER A 212 -20.52 21.37 -0.07
C SER A 212 -19.21 20.75 0.42
N ALA A 213 -18.48 21.42 1.30
CA ALA A 213 -17.18 21.00 1.79
C ALA A 213 -17.30 20.09 3.02
N ALA A 214 -16.49 19.03 3.03
CA ALA A 214 -16.42 18.08 4.14
C ALA A 214 -15.04 17.43 4.23
N LEU A 215 -14.69 16.91 5.40
CA LEU A 215 -13.49 16.10 5.57
C LEU A 215 -13.70 14.67 5.05
N PHE A 216 -12.86 14.25 4.11
CA PHE A 216 -12.81 12.87 3.60
C PHE A 216 -11.49 12.16 3.88
N ASN A 217 -10.51 12.84 4.50
CA ASN A 217 -9.23 12.25 4.85
C ASN A 217 -9.26 11.60 6.24
N GLY A 218 -9.71 10.34 6.30
CA GLY A 218 -9.77 9.58 7.55
C GLY A 218 -8.41 9.25 8.16
N GLU A 219 -7.38 9.00 7.34
CA GLU A 219 -6.03 8.68 7.84
C GLU A 219 -5.42 9.85 8.62
N GLN A 220 -5.63 11.09 8.15
CA GLN A 220 -5.17 12.27 8.88
C GLN A 220 -5.96 12.48 10.16
N LEU A 221 -7.27 12.24 10.17
CA LEU A 221 -8.08 12.34 11.38
C LEU A 221 -7.64 11.32 12.45
N ILE A 222 -7.28 10.10 12.05
CA ILE A 222 -6.68 9.10 12.95
C ILE A 222 -5.41 9.65 13.58
N ASN A 223 -4.48 10.14 12.77
CA ASN A 223 -3.21 10.68 13.24
C ASN A 223 -3.41 11.89 14.16
N ASP A 224 -4.38 12.75 13.86
CA ASP A 224 -4.72 13.90 14.69
C ASP A 224 -5.26 13.45 16.06
N MET A 225 -6.17 12.48 16.10
CA MET A 225 -6.69 11.94 17.36
C MET A 225 -5.62 11.22 18.19
N GLU A 226 -4.71 10.47 17.55
CA GLU A 226 -3.54 9.88 18.21
C GLU A 226 -2.64 10.96 18.82
N THR A 227 -2.37 12.03 18.06
CA THR A 227 -1.55 13.17 18.50
C THR A 227 -2.18 13.89 19.70
N LEU A 228 -3.50 13.91 19.80
CA LEU A 228 -4.25 14.60 20.85
C LEU A 228 -4.48 13.73 22.10
N LYS A 229 -4.07 12.46 22.13
CA LYS A 229 -4.31 11.53 23.25
C LYS A 229 -3.96 12.14 24.61
N ASP A 230 -2.70 12.54 24.80
CA ASP A 230 -2.21 13.04 26.09
C ASP A 230 -2.93 14.34 26.49
N LEU A 231 -3.25 15.18 25.51
CA LEU A 231 -4.03 16.41 25.74
C LEU A 231 -5.44 16.10 26.24
N ILE A 232 -6.10 15.11 25.66
CA ILE A 232 -7.46 14.68 26.04
C ILE A 232 -7.45 14.19 27.49
N VAL A 233 -6.49 13.33 27.85
CA VAL A 233 -6.33 12.83 29.23
C VAL A 233 -6.12 13.98 30.21
N LYS A 234 -5.16 14.87 29.93
CA LYS A 234 -4.88 16.02 30.81
C LYS A 234 -6.05 17.00 30.93
N CYS A 235 -6.81 17.20 29.86
CA CYS A 235 -8.00 18.02 29.89
C CYS A 235 -9.12 17.38 30.73
N ALA A 236 -9.27 16.05 30.68
CA ALA A 236 -10.19 15.33 31.55
C ALA A 236 -9.76 15.44 33.03
N ASP A 237 -8.47 15.28 33.34
CA ASP A 237 -7.95 15.46 34.70
C ASP A 237 -8.23 16.86 35.26
N GLU A 238 -8.09 17.92 34.44
CA GLU A 238 -8.44 19.29 34.83
C GLU A 238 -9.94 19.42 35.09
N ALA A 239 -10.78 18.88 34.19
CA ALA A 239 -12.23 18.93 34.33
C ALA A 239 -12.70 18.19 35.60
N LEU A 240 -12.07 17.06 35.93
CA LEU A 240 -12.34 16.30 37.15
C LEU A 240 -12.01 17.13 38.39
N SER A 241 -10.84 17.77 38.38
CA SER A 241 -10.36 18.61 39.49
C SER A 241 -11.32 19.77 39.76
N LYS A 242 -11.85 20.41 38.70
CA LYS A 242 -12.86 21.48 38.82
C LYS A 242 -14.22 21.01 39.30
N ASN A 243 -14.67 19.82 38.89
CA ASN A 243 -15.91 19.24 39.41
C ASN A 243 -15.82 19.02 40.92
N HIS A 244 -14.68 18.50 41.42
CA HIS A 244 -14.45 18.35 42.86
C HIS A 244 -14.44 19.70 43.58
N SER A 245 -13.75 20.71 43.05
CA SER A 245 -13.75 22.05 43.66
C SER A 245 -15.15 22.70 43.72
N ARG A 246 -16.00 22.48 42.69
CA ARG A 246 -17.39 22.96 42.68
C ARG A 246 -18.26 22.23 43.70
N ALA A 247 -18.15 20.91 43.78
CA ALA A 247 -18.92 20.10 44.73
C ALA A 247 -18.59 20.45 46.20
N VAL A 248 -17.36 20.87 46.49
CA VAL A 248 -16.96 21.31 47.83
C VAL A 248 -17.41 22.74 48.15
N ALA A 249 -17.59 23.60 47.13
CA ALA A 249 -17.95 25.01 47.30
C ALA A 249 -19.47 25.27 47.47
N GLU A 250 -20.33 24.31 47.14
CA GLU A 250 -21.77 24.37 47.39
C GLU A 250 -22.13 23.49 48.61
N PRO A 251 -22.07 24.02 49.85
CA PRO A 251 -22.66 23.31 50.98
C PRO A 251 -24.17 23.25 50.74
N THR A 252 -24.69 22.03 50.76
CA THR A 252 -26.10 21.67 50.65
C THR A 252 -26.98 22.71 51.35
N ARG A 253 -27.66 23.55 50.58
CA ARG A 253 -28.80 24.31 51.11
C ARG A 253 -29.91 23.30 51.36
N VAL A 254 -30.01 22.87 52.61
CA VAL A 254 -31.14 22.11 53.16
C VAL A 254 -32.40 22.94 53.05
#